data_AF-A0ABD4Z0Z3-F1
#
_entry.id   AF-A0ABD4Z0Z3-F1
#
_cell.length_a   1.000
_cell.length_b   1.000
_cell.length_c   1.000
_cell.angle_alpha   90.00
_cell.angle_beta   90.00
_cell.angle_gamma   90.00
#
_symmetry.space_group_name_H-M   'P 1'
#
loop_
_entity.id
_entity.type
_entity.pdbx_description
1 polymer ?
#
loop_
_entity_poly.entity_id
_entity_poly.type
_entity_poly.pdbx_seq_one_letter_code
_entity_poly.pdbx_strand_id
1 'polypeptide(L)'
;GRDDFLTVGRNHTIYTGKDRTEEVGNNRRDKTVANHWVSIGGHQEQTVEGHSELQAGQAIRQRTKVYEVQAAESLILKGPGGTIRIDGLGITLDGDAILIKGPMSQKGGGGNNSLSLSGEALEGLDADCAERNR
;
A
#
# COMPACT_ATOMS: atom_id res chain seq x y z
N GLY A 1 -45.02 1.61 -15.44
CA GLY A 1 -44.44 2.61 -14.52
C GLY A 1 -43.00 2.87 -14.92
N ARG A 2 -42.43 4.02 -14.56
CA ARG A 2 -41.01 4.36 -14.81
C ARG A 2 -40.09 4.06 -13.61
N ASP A 3 -40.67 3.73 -12.46
CA ASP A 3 -39.97 3.53 -11.20
C ASP A 3 -40.42 2.20 -10.55
N ASP A 4 -39.54 1.60 -9.75
CA ASP A 4 -39.80 0.42 -8.92
C ASP A 4 -39.33 0.69 -7.47
N PHE A 5 -40.10 0.21 -6.50
CA PHE A 5 -39.85 0.41 -5.08
C PHE A 5 -40.11 -0.90 -4.31
N LEU A 6 -39.08 -1.40 -3.64
CA LEU A 6 -39.17 -2.54 -2.74
C LEU A 6 -38.83 -2.09 -1.31
N THR A 7 -39.78 -2.22 -0.38
CA THR A 7 -39.55 -2.02 1.05
C THR A 7 -39.69 -3.35 1.78
N VAL A 8 -38.66 -3.75 2.52
CA VAL A 8 -38.66 -4.96 3.35
C VAL A 8 -38.46 -4.56 4.80
N GLY A 9 -39.44 -4.86 5.66
CA GLY A 9 -39.41 -4.44 7.07
C GLY A 9 -38.49 -5.27 7.98
N ARG A 10 -38.03 -6.44 7.53
CA ARG A 10 -37.16 -7.34 8.31
C ARG A 10 -36.06 -7.96 7.44
N ASN A 11 -36.29 -9.17 6.93
CA ASN A 11 -35.27 -9.95 6.24
C ASN A 11 -35.61 -10.05 4.75
N HIS A 12 -34.61 -9.83 3.90
CA HIS A 12 -34.69 -10.08 2.46
C HIS A 12 -33.58 -11.05 2.07
N THR A 13 -33.96 -12.25 1.62
CA THR A 13 -33.01 -13.27 1.16
C THR A 13 -33.25 -13.51 -0.32
N ILE A 14 -32.20 -13.32 -1.12
CA ILE A 14 -32.22 -13.66 -2.54
C ILE A 14 -31.32 -14.89 -2.73
N TYR A 15 -31.87 -15.95 -3.31
CA TYR A 15 -31.12 -17.12 -3.74
C TYR A 15 -31.13 -17.18 -5.28
N THR A 16 -29.94 -17.20 -5.89
CA THR A 16 -29.77 -17.41 -7.32
C THR A 16 -29.07 -18.74 -7.52
N GLY A 17 -29.73 -19.71 -8.17
CA GLY A 17 -29.19 -21.06 -8.35
C GLY A 17 -28.10 -21.18 -9.43
N LYS A 18 -27.92 -20.13 -10.24
CA LYS A 18 -26.95 -20.08 -11.34
C LYS A 18 -26.35 -18.67 -11.45
N ASP A 19 -26.59 -17.98 -12.56
CA ASP A 19 -25.94 -16.71 -12.89
C ASP A 19 -26.83 -15.51 -12.52
N ARG A 20 -26.24 -14.47 -11.91
CA ARG A 20 -26.86 -13.15 -11.73
C ARG A 20 -26.04 -12.11 -12.49
N THR A 21 -26.68 -11.40 -13.41
CA THR A 21 -26.11 -10.23 -14.09
C THR A 21 -26.95 -9.01 -13.75
N GLU A 22 -26.31 -7.89 -13.47
CA GLU A 22 -26.97 -6.62 -13.14
C GLU A 22 -26.26 -5.49 -13.87
N GLU A 23 -27.03 -4.69 -14.62
CA GLU A 23 -26.55 -3.52 -15.34
C GLU A 23 -27.34 -2.30 -14.85
N VAL A 24 -26.62 -1.25 -14.46
CA VAL A 24 -27.23 0.01 -14.00
C VAL A 24 -26.72 1.12 -14.92
N GLY A 25 -27.59 1.62 -15.80
CA GLY A 25 -27.19 2.57 -16.85
C GLY A 25 -26.80 3.97 -16.38
N ASN A 26 -26.90 4.27 -15.08
CA ASN A 26 -26.47 5.56 -14.53
C ASN A 26 -25.76 5.36 -13.18
N ASN A 27 -26.48 5.46 -12.06
CA ASN A 27 -25.86 5.43 -10.72
C ASN A 27 -26.38 4.26 -9.87
N ARG A 28 -25.46 3.48 -9.29
CA ARG A 28 -25.76 2.52 -8.21
C ARG A 28 -25.20 3.05 -6.89
N ARG A 29 -26.03 3.12 -5.85
CA ARG A 29 -25.61 3.48 -4.50
C ARG A 29 -26.05 2.40 -3.52
N ASP A 30 -25.09 1.80 -2.83
CA ASP A 30 -25.32 0.84 -1.76
C ASP A 30 -24.95 1.46 -0.40
N LYS A 31 -25.77 1.23 0.62
CA LYS A 31 -25.51 1.71 1.98
C LYS A 31 -25.88 0.63 2.97
N THR A 32 -24.88 0.16 3.69
CA THR A 32 -25.03 -0.79 4.81
C THR A 32 -24.71 -0.07 6.12
N VAL A 33 -25.57 -0.19 7.14
CA VAL A 33 -25.41 0.53 8.42
C VAL A 33 -24.42 -0.16 9.36
N ALA A 34 -24.43 -1.49 9.40
CA ALA A 34 -23.59 -2.27 10.30
C ALA A 34 -22.44 -2.95 9.56
N ASN A 35 -22.67 -4.14 9.00
CA ASN A 35 -21.62 -4.98 8.43
C ASN A 35 -21.93 -5.39 7.00
N HIS A 36 -20.91 -5.33 6.14
CA HIS A 36 -20.96 -5.81 4.77
C HIS A 36 -19.90 -6.91 4.59
N TRP A 37 -20.33 -8.08 4.13
CA TRP A 37 -19.45 -9.22 3.85
C TRP A 37 -19.66 -9.70 2.43
N VAL A 38 -18.56 -9.98 1.74
CA VAL A 38 -18.54 -10.58 0.41
C VAL A 38 -17.62 -11.79 0.47
N SER A 39 -18.08 -12.93 -0.04
CA SER A 39 -17.28 -14.14 -0.18
C SER A 39 -17.32 -14.56 -1.65
N ILE A 40 -16.16 -14.58 -2.28
CA ILE A 40 -15.97 -15.00 -3.66
C ILE A 40 -15.19 -16.32 -3.64
N GLY A 41 -15.78 -17.38 -4.19
CA GLY A 41 -15.12 -18.69 -4.27
C GLY A 41 -14.12 -18.81 -5.44
N GLY A 42 -14.33 -18.03 -6.50
CA GLY A 42 -13.47 -17.97 -7.69
C GLY A 42 -12.61 -16.71 -7.70
N HIS A 43 -12.85 -15.86 -8.70
CA HIS A 43 -12.07 -14.63 -8.93
C HIS A 43 -12.93 -13.38 -8.76
N GLN A 44 -12.30 -12.28 -8.35
CA GLN A 44 -12.90 -10.95 -8.34
C GLN A 44 -12.08 -10.05 -9.25
N GLU A 45 -12.75 -9.44 -10.21
CA GLU A 45 -12.19 -8.41 -11.08
C GLU A 45 -13.01 -7.13 -10.89
N GLN A 46 -12.31 -6.02 -10.75
CA GLN A 46 -12.93 -4.71 -10.60
C GLN A 46 -12.23 -3.73 -11.51
N THR A 47 -12.96 -3.21 -12.49
CA THR A 47 -12.48 -2.18 -13.40
C THR A 47 -13.21 -0.88 -13.09
N VAL A 48 -12.44 0.19 -12.90
CA VAL A 48 -12.95 1.54 -12.67
C VAL A 48 -12.24 2.44 -13.67
N GLU A 49 -13.00 3.00 -14.61
CA GLU A 49 -12.44 3.88 -15.67
C GLU A 49 -12.06 5.25 -15.12
N GLY A 50 -12.75 5.70 -14.08
CA GLY A 50 -12.49 6.96 -13.39
C GLY A 50 -11.72 6.77 -12.09
N HIS A 51 -12.28 7.28 -11.00
CA HIS A 51 -11.64 7.32 -9.69
C HIS A 51 -12.15 6.22 -8.76
N SER A 52 -11.22 5.58 -8.03
CA SER A 52 -11.51 4.59 -7.00
C SER A 52 -10.86 5.03 -5.68
N GLU A 53 -11.65 5.14 -4.61
CA GLU A 53 -11.18 5.52 -3.28
C GLU A 53 -11.68 4.54 -2.23
N LEU A 54 -10.78 4.17 -1.31
CA LEU A 54 -11.08 3.33 -0.16
C LEU A 54 -10.71 4.09 1.12
N GLN A 55 -11.72 4.50 1.87
CA GLN A 55 -11.55 5.13 3.18
C GLN A 55 -11.96 4.15 4.29
N ALA A 56 -11.10 3.96 5.28
CA ALA A 56 -11.38 3.15 6.46
C ALA A 56 -11.02 3.93 7.73
N GLY A 57 -11.93 3.95 8.71
CA GLY A 57 -11.72 4.66 9.98
C GLY A 57 -10.81 3.93 10.98
N GLN A 58 -10.45 2.68 10.72
CA GLN A 58 -9.62 1.87 11.63
C GLN A 58 -8.44 1.23 10.91
N ALA A 59 -8.68 0.27 10.02
CA ALA A 59 -7.60 -0.45 9.33
C ALA A 59 -8.05 -1.04 8.01
N ILE A 60 -7.12 -1.08 7.04
CA ILE A 60 -7.20 -1.85 5.80
C ILE A 60 -6.17 -2.96 5.91
N ARG A 61 -6.55 -4.22 5.62
CA ARG A 61 -5.65 -5.38 5.67
C ARG A 61 -5.74 -6.17 4.38
N GLN A 62 -4.64 -6.23 3.64
CA GLN A 62 -4.49 -7.06 2.45
C GLN A 62 -3.63 -8.27 2.80
N ARG A 63 -4.15 -9.49 2.59
CA ARG A 63 -3.41 -10.74 2.80
C ARG A 63 -3.40 -11.53 1.51
N THR A 64 -2.24 -11.60 0.89
CA THR A 64 -2.05 -12.24 -0.42
C THR A 64 -0.62 -12.79 -0.51
N LYS A 65 -0.40 -13.74 -1.42
CA LYS A 65 0.96 -14.21 -1.76
C LYS A 65 1.74 -13.16 -2.55
N VAL A 66 1.05 -12.44 -3.44
CA VAL A 66 1.64 -11.40 -4.29
C VAL A 66 0.72 -10.18 -4.24
N TYR A 67 1.29 -9.02 -3.92
CA TYR A 67 0.63 -7.73 -3.98
C TYR A 67 1.39 -6.84 -4.95
N GLU A 68 0.79 -6.58 -6.10
CA GLU A 68 1.38 -5.78 -7.16
C GLU A 68 0.58 -4.47 -7.30
N VAL A 69 1.30 -3.36 -7.34
CA VAL A 69 0.73 -2.03 -7.58
C VAL A 69 1.52 -1.41 -8.72
N GLN A 70 0.83 -1.14 -9.82
CA GLN A 70 1.39 -0.44 -10.98
C GLN A 70 0.78 0.95 -11.03
N ALA A 71 1.64 1.96 -10.98
CA ALA A 71 1.26 3.35 -11.12
C ALA A 71 2.09 3.95 -12.26
N ALA A 72 1.44 4.65 -13.19
CA ALA A 72 2.12 5.28 -14.32
C ALA A 72 2.92 6.52 -13.90
N GLU A 73 2.37 7.32 -12.97
CA GLU A 73 2.97 8.59 -12.56
C GLU A 73 3.71 8.49 -11.23
N SER A 74 3.00 8.07 -10.17
CA SER A 74 3.58 8.00 -8.84
C SER A 74 2.87 7.00 -7.92
N LEU A 75 3.67 6.30 -7.12
CA LEU A 75 3.22 5.53 -5.95
C LEU A 75 3.75 6.20 -4.69
N ILE A 76 2.84 6.57 -3.77
CA ILE A 76 3.19 7.27 -2.53
C ILE A 76 2.61 6.51 -1.33
N LEU A 77 3.48 6.13 -0.40
CA LEU A 77 3.11 5.55 0.90
C LEU A 77 3.48 6.53 2.00
N LYS A 78 2.50 7.07 2.71
CA LYS A 78 2.71 8.06 3.78
C LYS A 78 2.35 7.46 5.14
N GLY A 79 3.13 7.81 6.15
CA GLY A 79 2.82 7.55 7.54
C GLY A 79 3.47 8.58 8.46
N PRO A 80 3.21 8.52 9.78
CA PRO A 80 3.78 9.48 10.73
C PRO A 80 5.31 9.50 10.75
N GLY A 81 5.95 8.38 10.41
CA GLY A 81 7.41 8.26 10.38
C GLY A 81 8.07 8.63 9.06
N GLY A 82 7.31 9.08 8.04
CA GLY A 82 7.87 9.44 6.75
C GLY A 82 7.03 9.07 5.54
N THR A 83 7.62 9.26 4.36
CA THR A 83 7.02 8.97 3.06
C THR A 83 7.97 8.13 2.21
N ILE A 84 7.43 7.12 1.55
CA ILE A 84 8.07 6.39 0.46
C ILE A 84 7.39 6.83 -0.84
N ARG A 85 8.18 7.24 -1.82
CA ARG A 85 7.69 7.68 -3.13
C ARG A 85 8.46 6.98 -4.25
N ILE A 86 7.72 6.48 -5.24
CA ILE A 86 8.26 5.94 -6.49
C ILE A 86 7.64 6.74 -7.63
N ASP A 87 8.46 7.30 -8.51
CA ASP A 87 8.03 8.07 -9.68
C ASP A 87 9.12 8.13 -10.76
N GLY A 88 8.93 8.97 -11.78
CA GLY A 88 9.86 9.13 -12.89
C GLY A 88 11.28 9.61 -12.53
N LEU A 89 11.50 10.15 -11.33
CA LEU A 89 12.85 10.51 -10.84
C LEU A 89 13.53 9.37 -10.06
N GLY A 90 12.78 8.32 -9.71
CA GLY A 90 13.27 7.15 -8.99
C GLY A 90 12.52 6.89 -7.68
N ILE A 91 13.24 6.36 -6.69
CA ILE A 91 12.71 6.00 -5.37
C ILE A 91 13.24 6.99 -4.33
N THR A 92 12.35 7.61 -3.56
CA THR A 92 12.69 8.51 -2.45
C THR A 92 12.18 7.93 -1.13
N LEU A 93 13.05 7.93 -0.11
CA LEU A 93 12.72 7.65 1.27
C LEU A 93 12.91 8.94 2.07
N ASP A 94 11.83 9.49 2.60
CA ASP A 94 11.82 10.72 3.38
C ASP A 94 11.32 10.44 4.79
N GLY A 95 12.08 10.86 5.80
CA GLY A 95 11.74 10.69 7.22
C GLY A 95 12.89 11.11 8.12
N ASP A 96 12.58 11.45 9.37
CA ASP A 96 13.56 11.95 10.35
C ASP A 96 14.72 10.96 10.60
N ALA A 97 14.43 9.67 10.54
CA ALA A 97 15.42 8.60 10.67
C ALA A 97 15.07 7.41 9.77
N ILE A 98 16.04 6.97 8.97
CA ILE A 98 15.96 5.73 8.17
C ILE A 98 16.86 4.68 8.81
N LEU A 99 16.25 3.75 9.56
CA LEU A 99 16.98 2.68 10.25
C LEU A 99 16.96 1.38 9.43
N ILE A 100 18.15 0.90 9.06
CA ILE A 100 18.32 -0.38 8.35
C ILE A 100 19.06 -1.34 9.28
N LYS A 101 18.35 -2.38 9.75
CA LYS A 101 18.85 -3.33 10.76
C LYS A 101 19.66 -4.51 10.18
N GLY A 102 19.93 -4.51 8.88
CA GLY A 102 20.64 -5.57 8.18
C GLY A 102 21.75 -5.02 7.29
N PRO A 103 22.60 -5.89 6.70
CA PRO A 103 23.66 -5.45 5.81
C PRO A 103 23.07 -4.74 4.59
N MET A 104 23.55 -3.54 4.32
CA MET A 104 23.28 -2.83 3.08
C MET A 104 24.42 -3.08 2.09
N SER A 105 24.09 -3.52 0.88
CA SER A 105 25.03 -3.53 -0.24
C SER A 105 24.60 -2.45 -1.22
N GLN A 106 25.40 -1.38 -1.32
CA GLN A 106 25.21 -0.34 -2.30
C GLN A 106 26.31 -0.47 -3.36
N LYS A 107 25.91 -0.68 -4.62
CA LYS A 107 26.82 -0.61 -5.76
C LYS A 107 26.79 0.83 -6.30
N GLY A 108 27.93 1.51 -6.24
CA GLY A 108 28.10 2.81 -6.90
C GLY A 108 27.97 2.68 -8.42
N GLY A 109 27.60 3.77 -9.10
CA GLY A 109 27.50 3.79 -10.57
C GLY A 109 26.39 4.66 -11.15
N GLY A 110 25.52 5.26 -10.33
CA GLY A 110 24.61 6.31 -10.79
C GLY A 110 25.40 7.60 -11.01
N GLY A 111 25.73 7.93 -12.26
CA GLY A 111 26.46 9.14 -12.60
C GLY A 111 25.79 10.37 -12.01
N ASN A 112 26.53 11.13 -11.19
CA ASN A 112 26.23 12.45 -10.61
C ASN A 112 25.69 12.55 -9.17
N ASN A 113 25.34 11.46 -8.48
CA ASN A 113 25.04 11.56 -7.04
C ASN A 113 26.22 11.07 -6.21
N SER A 114 27.07 12.01 -5.77
CA SER A 114 28.11 11.77 -4.79
C SER A 114 27.46 11.24 -3.50
N LEU A 115 27.66 9.95 -3.21
CA LEU A 115 27.29 9.35 -1.94
C LEU A 115 28.14 9.98 -0.83
N SER A 116 27.68 11.09 -0.24
CA SER A 116 28.28 11.65 0.98
C SER A 116 27.68 10.94 2.19
N LEU A 117 28.08 9.69 2.42
CA LEU A 117 27.87 9.08 3.74
C LEU A 117 28.96 9.62 4.67
N SER A 118 28.73 10.82 5.21
CA SER A 118 29.58 11.39 6.26
C SER A 118 29.31 10.62 7.55
N GLY A 119 30.08 9.57 7.81
CA GLY A 119 30.05 8.88 9.10
C GLY A 119 30.92 9.63 10.10
N GLU A 120 30.33 10.08 11.20
CA GLU A 120 31.10 10.49 12.38
C GLU A 120 31.47 9.21 13.16
N ALA A 121 32.76 8.90 13.22
CA ALA A 121 33.25 7.94 14.19
C ALA A 121 33.13 8.58 15.59
N LEU A 122 32.38 7.95 16.49
CA LEU A 122 32.52 8.27 17.91
C LEU A 122 33.89 7.77 18.35
N GLU A 123 34.79 8.68 18.73
CA GLU A 123 36.09 8.34 19.33
C GLU A 123 35.86 7.45 20.57
N GLY A 124 36.10 6.15 20.41
CA GLY A 124 36.34 5.25 21.52
C GLY A 124 37.76 5.47 22.01
N LEU A 125 37.94 5.59 23.33
CA LEU A 125 39.25 5.81 23.95
C LEU A 125 40.30 4.86 23.37
N ASP A 126 41.32 5.42 22.74
CA ASP A 126 42.56 4.74 22.38
C ASP A 126 43.18 4.14 23.65
N ALA A 127 43.08 2.83 23.79
CA ALA A 127 43.87 2.08 24.74
C ALA A 127 44.42 0.81 24.08
N ASP A 128 45.70 0.91 23.74
CA ASP A 128 46.70 -0.16 23.71
C ASP A 128 46.80 -1.03 22.43
N CYS A 129 47.26 -0.40 21.33
CA CYS A 129 48.11 -1.09 20.37
C CYS A 129 49.59 -0.97 20.79
N ALA A 130 50.01 -1.76 21.79
CA ALA A 130 51.42 -2.02 22.03
C ALA A 130 51.85 -3.30 21.31
N GLU A 131 52.38 -3.13 20.09
CA GLU A 131 53.21 -4.13 19.40
C GLU A 131 54.38 -4.57 20.30
N ARG A 132 54.37 -5.82 20.77
CA ARG A 132 55.57 -6.49 21.29
C ARG A 132 56.18 -7.37 20.20
N ASN A 133 57.03 -6.75 19.38
CA ASN A 133 58.05 -7.43 18.60
C ASN A 133 59.43 -7.18 19.26
N ARG A 134 59.87 -8.11 20.11
CA ARG A 134 61.26 -8.60 20.29
C ARG A 134 61.36 -9.57 21.46
#